data_AF-A0A2M8KK65-F1
#
_entry.id   AF-A0A2M8KK65-F1
#
_cell.length_a   1.000
_cell.length_b   1.000
_cell.length_c   1.000
_cell.angle_alpha   90.00
_cell.angle_beta   90.00
_cell.angle_gamma   90.00
#
_symmetry.space_group_name_H-M   'P 1'
#
loop_
_entity.id
_entity.type
_entity.pdbx_description
1 polymer ?
#
loop_
_entity_poly.entity_id
_entity_poly.type
_entity_poly.pdbx_seq_one_letter_code
_entity_poly.pdbx_strand_id
1 'polypeptide(L)'
;MKRVQFIFVFLFLTLITFFLFKEPALSDHTCYTSCGTPSSCPSPLVCSSGLCKNPSCLTQTDCTCDPYIIQGKKGKNGGSFPDSDPPFSNQTVTVTGQGNSSANPYSFGDGTTTLLGDQNYDVSVSAPSGSNVGYTLCYNKTDCHGTPPTSGASITTDSNRADSENYVSGNHYVDLYWHFTPQTANCKNLTGPTTVFVGDQVNYQADYENENASLTNALMYSYSSSCPGSSLSNVSGGPGPGTYSFSWTPSATGSYTVYCEADAASANCFGYQTCVGSPPNYSCTGPTTSATVTVSNPGPWYKLKNTSLYKNGNIDINVAQNINKFTDGDSDDDGTRYIIIGNSGTATAQNTFSPGPPYNPISASGNNWYNNTYSFSQLFISNFSSYVRSRKQSVDIVALGTGSSLESSKVNFISGDQTITDANLTDAPTAFVLIVSGNVTVNNNLNSSSARQITIIATGQLTFSKTTQYANGIFIAPSIVIDGETPPGSDTIGLKIKGNLISSSTSTSNRNRTDNSRPSLFVVLDPDQYLSLLPLLSVSKYDWQQTQ
;
A
#
# COMPACT_ATOMS: atom_id res chain seq x y z
N MET A 1 88.41 -81.81 -38.57
CA MET A 1 86.96 -82.00 -38.33
C MET A 1 86.46 -81.65 -36.91
N LYS A 2 87.26 -81.13 -35.96
CA LYS A 2 86.79 -80.79 -34.59
C LYS A 2 86.41 -79.31 -34.34
N ARG A 3 86.58 -78.39 -35.31
CA ARG A 3 86.30 -76.95 -35.12
C ARG A 3 84.91 -76.48 -35.57
N VAL A 4 84.17 -77.26 -36.36
CA VAL A 4 82.87 -76.85 -36.92
C VAL A 4 81.69 -77.16 -35.97
N GLN A 5 81.81 -78.18 -35.11
CA GLN A 5 80.77 -78.52 -34.13
C GLN A 5 80.67 -77.53 -32.96
N PHE A 6 81.77 -76.88 -32.57
CA PHE A 6 81.76 -75.97 -31.42
C PHE A 6 81.08 -74.62 -31.75
N ILE A 7 81.18 -74.17 -33.01
CA ILE A 7 80.52 -72.93 -33.45
C ILE A 7 79.00 -73.13 -33.54
N PHE A 8 78.53 -74.29 -34.00
CA PHE A 8 77.10 -74.57 -34.08
C PHE A 8 76.43 -74.66 -32.71
N VAL A 9 77.08 -75.28 -31.72
CA VAL A 9 76.52 -75.35 -30.35
C VAL A 9 76.50 -73.99 -29.68
N PHE A 10 77.52 -73.16 -29.88
CA PHE A 10 77.55 -71.82 -29.28
C PHE A 10 76.51 -70.89 -29.93
N LEU A 11 76.33 -70.96 -31.26
CA LEU A 11 75.31 -70.16 -31.97
C LEU A 11 73.89 -70.60 -31.61
N PHE A 12 73.66 -71.91 -31.40
CA PHE A 12 72.37 -72.44 -31.01
C PHE A 12 72.01 -72.08 -29.55
N LEU A 13 72.99 -72.09 -28.63
CA LEU A 13 72.78 -71.63 -27.25
C LEU A 13 72.58 -70.11 -27.14
N THR A 14 73.23 -69.31 -27.99
CA THR A 14 73.01 -67.85 -28.03
C THR A 14 71.70 -67.46 -28.70
N LEU A 15 71.22 -68.23 -29.69
CA LEU A 15 69.86 -68.04 -30.21
C LEU A 15 68.79 -68.41 -29.17
N ILE A 16 68.98 -69.49 -28.41
CA ILE A 16 68.01 -69.90 -27.39
C ILE A 16 67.91 -68.89 -26.25
N THR A 17 69.01 -68.25 -25.83
CA THR A 17 68.94 -67.16 -24.84
C THR A 17 68.30 -65.88 -25.40
N PHE A 18 68.44 -65.60 -26.70
CA PHE A 18 67.73 -64.47 -27.34
C PHE A 18 66.21 -64.68 -27.47
N PHE A 19 65.74 -65.94 -27.58
CA PHE A 19 64.32 -66.25 -27.66
C PHE A 19 63.64 -66.48 -26.30
N LEU A 20 64.39 -66.84 -25.25
CA LEU A 20 63.82 -67.09 -23.91
C LEU A 20 63.78 -65.85 -23.00
N PHE A 21 64.50 -64.78 -23.36
CA PHE A 21 64.44 -63.48 -22.67
C PHE A 21 64.01 -62.38 -23.65
N LYS A 22 62.87 -62.56 -24.31
CA LYS A 22 62.16 -61.40 -24.86
C LYS A 22 61.61 -60.63 -23.66
N GLU A 23 62.38 -59.68 -23.14
CA GLU A 23 61.79 -58.64 -22.29
C GLU A 23 60.61 -58.08 -23.08
N PRO A 24 59.39 -58.08 -22.49
CA PRO A 24 58.24 -57.49 -23.17
C PRO A 24 58.65 -56.09 -23.61
N ALA A 25 58.44 -55.80 -24.89
CA ALA A 25 58.72 -54.45 -25.37
C ALA A 25 57.83 -53.48 -24.56
N LEU A 26 58.29 -52.25 -24.31
CA LEU A 26 57.46 -51.22 -23.66
C LEU A 26 56.10 -50.99 -24.36
N SER A 27 55.91 -51.53 -25.57
CA SER A 27 54.65 -51.57 -26.31
C SER A 27 53.66 -52.68 -25.89
N ASP A 28 54.05 -53.65 -25.05
CA ASP A 28 53.22 -54.82 -24.69
C ASP A 28 52.39 -54.61 -23.41
N HIS A 29 52.60 -53.51 -22.70
CA HIS A 29 51.74 -53.13 -21.57
C HIS A 29 50.44 -52.48 -22.09
N THR A 30 49.42 -53.32 -22.25
CA THR A 30 48.04 -52.85 -22.44
C THR A 30 47.42 -52.48 -21.10
N CYS A 31 46.26 -51.79 -21.13
CA CYS A 31 45.52 -51.47 -19.92
C CYS A 31 45.34 -52.67 -18.98
N TYR A 32 45.36 -52.45 -17.67
CA TYR A 32 45.10 -53.51 -16.68
C TYR A 32 46.11 -54.66 -16.70
N THR A 33 47.25 -54.48 -17.37
CA THR A 33 48.39 -55.37 -17.20
C THR A 33 49.07 -55.09 -15.85
N SER A 34 49.63 -56.13 -15.24
CA SER A 34 50.44 -55.96 -14.03
C SER A 34 51.62 -55.04 -14.32
N CYS A 35 51.83 -54.03 -13.48
CA CYS A 35 52.92 -53.07 -13.66
C CYS A 35 54.31 -53.68 -13.31
N GLY A 36 54.36 -54.93 -12.85
CA GLY A 36 55.60 -55.66 -12.59
C GLY A 36 56.41 -55.15 -11.39
N THR A 37 57.61 -55.72 -11.22
CA THR A 37 58.61 -55.31 -10.22
C THR A 37 59.98 -55.11 -10.90
N PRO A 38 60.53 -53.88 -10.98
CA PRO A 38 59.97 -52.63 -10.46
C PRO A 38 58.72 -52.19 -11.22
N SER A 39 57.81 -51.50 -10.52
CA SER A 39 56.53 -51.04 -11.09
C SER A 39 56.78 -50.03 -12.22
N SER A 40 56.51 -50.42 -13.47
CA SER A 40 56.54 -49.53 -14.62
C SER A 40 55.28 -49.69 -15.48
N CYS A 41 54.76 -48.57 -15.97
CA CYS A 41 53.64 -48.51 -16.89
C CYS A 41 54.03 -47.62 -18.08
N PRO A 42 53.53 -47.92 -19.29
CA PRO A 42 53.78 -47.07 -20.45
C PRO A 42 53.08 -45.74 -20.24
N SER A 43 53.82 -44.64 -20.44
CA SER A 43 53.23 -43.29 -20.41
C SER A 43 52.09 -43.21 -21.43
N PRO A 44 50.89 -42.70 -21.07
CA PRO A 44 50.58 -41.90 -19.88
C PRO A 44 50.02 -42.66 -18.66
N LEU A 45 50.02 -43.99 -18.65
CA LEU A 45 49.42 -44.80 -17.57
C LEU A 45 50.27 -44.77 -16.30
N VAL A 46 49.61 -44.93 -15.14
CA VAL A 46 50.24 -45.01 -13.82
C VAL A 46 49.97 -46.37 -13.18
N CYS A 47 50.91 -46.88 -12.37
CA CYS A 47 50.66 -48.10 -11.62
C CYS A 47 49.81 -47.78 -10.37
N SER A 48 48.59 -48.30 -10.33
CA SER A 48 47.70 -48.21 -9.18
C SER A 48 47.15 -49.58 -8.82
N SER A 49 47.30 -49.98 -7.57
CA SER A 49 46.93 -51.32 -7.07
C SER A 49 47.58 -52.47 -7.86
N GLY A 50 48.82 -52.30 -8.31
CA GLY A 50 49.58 -53.32 -9.04
C GLY A 50 49.24 -53.46 -10.53
N LEU A 51 48.35 -52.63 -11.05
CA LEU A 51 47.91 -52.63 -12.45
C LEU A 51 48.18 -51.26 -13.11
N CYS A 52 48.49 -51.27 -14.40
CA CYS A 52 48.58 -50.04 -15.19
C CYS A 52 47.18 -49.50 -15.51
N LYS A 53 46.90 -48.29 -15.02
CA LYS A 53 45.60 -47.61 -15.15
C LYS A 53 45.76 -46.20 -15.69
N ASN A 54 44.69 -45.66 -16.27
CA ASN A 54 44.66 -44.26 -16.65
C ASN A 54 44.65 -43.41 -15.36
N PRO A 55 45.58 -42.44 -15.20
CA PRO A 55 45.66 -41.62 -14.00
C PRO A 55 44.41 -40.80 -13.69
N SER A 56 43.53 -40.58 -14.68
CA SER A 56 42.30 -39.79 -14.53
C SER A 56 41.06 -40.62 -14.14
N CYS A 57 41.14 -41.95 -14.18
CA CYS A 57 40.03 -42.85 -13.81
C CYS A 57 40.56 -44.17 -13.24
N LEU A 58 41.14 -44.07 -12.04
CA LEU A 58 41.82 -45.18 -11.38
C LEU A 58 40.88 -46.34 -10.99
N THR A 59 39.56 -46.13 -11.01
CA THR A 59 38.60 -47.17 -10.63
C THR A 59 38.12 -48.01 -11.82
N GLN A 60 38.26 -47.51 -13.06
CA GLN A 60 37.78 -48.17 -14.27
C GLN A 60 38.73 -49.26 -14.77
N THR A 61 38.29 -50.06 -15.77
CA THR A 61 38.97 -51.29 -16.21
C THR A 61 39.57 -51.26 -17.61
N ASP A 62 39.20 -50.27 -18.43
CA ASP A 62 39.36 -50.24 -19.89
C ASP A 62 40.30 -49.14 -20.41
N CYS A 63 40.98 -48.40 -19.52
CA CYS A 63 41.96 -47.32 -19.79
C CYS A 63 41.48 -46.13 -20.63
N THR A 64 40.28 -46.25 -21.17
CA THR A 64 39.49 -45.13 -21.62
C THR A 64 38.62 -44.76 -20.43
N CYS A 65 38.67 -43.51 -20.01
CA CYS A 65 37.78 -43.06 -18.95
C CYS A 65 36.38 -42.88 -19.55
N ASP A 66 35.39 -43.54 -18.96
CA ASP A 66 33.97 -43.39 -19.29
C ASP A 66 33.62 -41.90 -19.36
N PRO A 67 32.86 -41.45 -20.35
CA PRO A 67 32.38 -40.08 -20.37
C PRO A 67 31.51 -39.81 -19.13
N TYR A 68 31.51 -38.57 -18.66
CA TYR A 68 30.62 -38.12 -17.59
C TYR A 68 29.75 -36.95 -18.04
N ILE A 69 28.68 -36.69 -17.31
CA ILE A 69 27.76 -35.58 -17.58
C ILE A 69 28.06 -34.42 -16.63
N ILE A 70 28.02 -33.18 -17.12
CA ILE A 70 27.95 -32.00 -16.26
C ILE A 70 26.53 -31.49 -16.29
N GLN A 71 25.85 -31.49 -15.15
CA GLN A 71 24.46 -31.08 -15.04
C GLN A 71 24.24 -30.19 -13.82
N GLY A 72 23.05 -29.60 -13.72
CA GLY A 72 22.60 -28.96 -12.49
C GLY A 72 21.61 -27.84 -12.73
N LYS A 73 21.57 -26.89 -11.79
CA LYS A 73 20.56 -25.82 -11.74
C LYS A 73 21.16 -24.44 -11.49
N LYS A 74 20.36 -23.42 -11.74
CA LYS A 74 20.63 -22.00 -11.49
C LYS A 74 19.46 -21.40 -10.71
N GLY A 75 19.73 -20.65 -9.66
CA GLY A 75 18.66 -20.00 -8.89
C GLY A 75 19.14 -18.92 -7.93
N LYS A 76 18.20 -18.14 -7.40
CA LYS A 76 18.46 -17.19 -6.32
C LYS A 76 18.82 -17.93 -5.03
N ASN A 77 19.83 -17.44 -4.31
CA ASN A 77 20.24 -17.98 -3.03
C ASN A 77 19.13 -17.78 -1.96
N GLY A 78 18.79 -18.82 -1.18
CA GLY A 78 17.92 -18.70 0.01
C GLY A 78 16.41 -18.88 -0.18
N GLY A 79 15.91 -19.36 -1.34
CA GLY A 79 14.49 -19.67 -1.57
C GLY A 79 14.20 -21.16 -1.77
N SER A 80 12.96 -21.60 -1.50
CA SER A 80 12.44 -22.89 -1.99
C SER A 80 12.36 -22.82 -3.52
N PHE A 81 13.44 -23.21 -4.19
CA PHE A 81 13.75 -23.02 -5.60
C PHE A 81 12.55 -23.31 -6.53
N PRO A 82 11.82 -22.29 -7.03
CA PRO A 82 11.10 -22.47 -8.27
C PRO A 82 12.15 -22.41 -9.38
N ASP A 83 12.25 -23.45 -10.19
CA ASP A 83 13.22 -23.56 -11.31
C ASP A 83 13.08 -22.47 -12.40
N SER A 84 12.21 -21.48 -12.17
CA SER A 84 11.72 -20.49 -13.13
C SER A 84 11.68 -19.07 -12.57
N ASP A 85 12.69 -18.62 -11.82
CA ASP A 85 12.79 -17.23 -11.36
C ASP A 85 13.76 -16.42 -12.26
N PRO A 86 13.33 -15.95 -13.46
CA PRO A 86 14.04 -14.91 -14.18
C PRO A 86 14.30 -13.73 -13.25
N PRO A 87 15.49 -13.11 -13.32
CA PRO A 87 16.52 -13.25 -14.37
C PRO A 87 17.54 -14.39 -14.16
N PHE A 88 17.51 -15.07 -13.00
CA PHE A 88 18.56 -16.01 -12.59
C PHE A 88 18.53 -17.33 -13.38
N SER A 89 17.33 -17.84 -13.68
CA SER A 89 17.16 -19.08 -14.46
C SER A 89 17.71 -18.97 -15.89
N ASN A 90 17.73 -17.75 -16.45
CA ASN A 90 18.10 -17.48 -17.84
C ASN A 90 19.61 -17.29 -18.05
N GLN A 91 20.41 -17.36 -16.98
CA GLN A 91 21.86 -17.20 -17.11
C GLN A 91 22.48 -18.34 -17.90
N THR A 92 23.54 -18.03 -18.64
CA THR A 92 24.19 -18.98 -19.53
C THR A 92 25.33 -19.67 -18.78
N VAL A 93 25.25 -21.00 -18.68
CA VAL A 93 26.38 -21.84 -18.24
C VAL A 93 27.24 -22.16 -19.45
N THR A 94 28.55 -22.02 -19.33
CA THR A 94 29.53 -22.32 -20.38
C THR A 94 30.49 -23.37 -19.87
N VAL A 95 30.67 -24.44 -20.65
CA VAL A 95 31.71 -25.44 -20.44
C VAL A 95 32.79 -25.21 -21.50
N THR A 96 33.99 -24.84 -21.07
CA THR A 96 35.09 -24.46 -21.97
C THR A 96 35.38 -25.58 -22.97
N GLY A 97 35.35 -25.24 -24.26
CA GLY A 97 35.59 -26.18 -25.36
C GLY A 97 34.40 -27.08 -25.72
N GLN A 98 33.27 -27.02 -25.00
CA GLN A 98 32.13 -27.93 -25.17
C GLN A 98 30.84 -27.22 -25.57
N GLY A 99 30.65 -25.96 -25.14
CA GLY A 99 29.50 -25.15 -25.54
C GLY A 99 28.89 -24.37 -24.39
N ASN A 100 27.65 -23.92 -24.58
CA ASN A 100 26.91 -23.18 -23.57
C ASN A 100 25.43 -23.58 -23.53
N SER A 101 24.78 -23.37 -22.40
CA SER A 101 23.37 -23.67 -22.17
C SER A 101 22.73 -22.63 -21.27
N SER A 102 21.58 -22.09 -21.71
CA SER A 102 20.71 -21.26 -20.89
C SER A 102 19.56 -22.05 -20.24
N ALA A 103 19.48 -23.38 -20.46
CA ALA A 103 18.46 -24.23 -19.88
C ALA A 103 18.56 -24.30 -18.34
N ASN A 104 17.44 -24.52 -17.65
CA ASN A 104 17.40 -24.73 -16.21
C ASN A 104 16.36 -25.82 -15.88
N PRO A 105 16.77 -27.06 -15.55
CA PRO A 105 18.16 -27.53 -15.39
C PRO A 105 18.96 -27.51 -16.70
N TYR A 106 20.29 -27.48 -16.59
CA TYR A 106 21.22 -27.61 -17.72
C TYR A 106 21.93 -28.97 -17.67
N SER A 107 22.41 -29.42 -18.83
CA SER A 107 23.14 -30.68 -19.00
C SER A 107 24.12 -30.54 -20.17
N PHE A 108 25.28 -31.18 -20.04
CA PHE A 108 26.33 -31.34 -21.05
C PHE A 108 26.84 -32.78 -20.98
N GLY A 109 27.11 -33.43 -22.12
CA GLY A 109 27.51 -34.84 -22.13
C GLY A 109 26.36 -35.84 -22.36
N ASP A 110 25.13 -35.36 -22.61
CA ASP A 110 23.91 -36.19 -22.72
C ASP A 110 23.65 -36.76 -24.14
N GLY A 111 24.72 -36.94 -24.93
CA GLY A 111 24.66 -37.48 -26.28
C GLY A 111 24.69 -36.43 -27.40
N THR A 112 24.64 -35.14 -27.06
CA THR A 112 24.84 -34.03 -28.00
C THR A 112 26.30 -33.55 -28.07
N THR A 113 27.01 -33.65 -26.95
CA THR A 113 28.45 -33.45 -26.81
C THR A 113 29.02 -34.60 -25.98
N THR A 114 30.29 -34.96 -26.19
CA THR A 114 30.96 -36.00 -25.40
C THR A 114 32.00 -35.34 -24.52
N LEU A 115 31.76 -35.36 -23.22
CA LEU A 115 32.74 -34.97 -22.21
C LEU A 115 33.62 -36.19 -21.94
N LEU A 116 34.92 -36.06 -22.19
CA LEU A 116 35.88 -37.13 -22.00
C LEU A 116 36.14 -37.34 -20.51
N GLY A 117 36.10 -38.60 -20.07
CA GLY A 117 36.27 -38.97 -18.66
C GLY A 117 37.64 -38.67 -18.08
N ASP A 118 38.63 -38.42 -18.93
CA ASP A 118 40.01 -38.16 -18.53
C ASP A 118 40.35 -36.66 -18.44
N GLN A 119 39.36 -35.79 -18.66
CA GLN A 119 39.52 -34.35 -18.69
C GLN A 119 38.74 -33.63 -17.58
N ASN A 120 39.39 -32.59 -17.08
CA ASN A 120 38.76 -31.58 -16.25
C ASN A 120 38.21 -30.47 -17.14
N TYR A 121 37.03 -29.96 -16.81
CA TYR A 121 36.36 -28.91 -17.57
C TYR A 121 36.17 -27.67 -16.70
N ASP A 122 36.54 -26.51 -17.25
CA ASP A 122 36.17 -25.22 -16.68
C ASP A 122 34.71 -24.92 -17.00
N VAL A 123 33.90 -24.80 -15.96
CA VAL A 123 32.48 -24.48 -16.02
C VAL A 123 32.27 -23.11 -15.42
N SER A 124 31.67 -22.19 -16.18
CA SER A 124 31.38 -20.84 -15.73
C SER A 124 29.93 -20.46 -16.00
N VAL A 125 29.44 -19.42 -15.32
CA VAL A 125 28.08 -18.91 -15.53
C VAL A 125 28.10 -17.39 -15.67
N SER A 126 27.24 -16.85 -16.55
CA SER A 126 26.99 -15.41 -16.60
C SER A 126 26.26 -14.94 -15.34
N ALA A 127 26.53 -13.71 -14.90
CA ALA A 127 25.84 -13.10 -13.75
C ALA A 127 24.93 -11.96 -14.22
N PRO A 128 23.69 -11.85 -13.68
CA PRO A 128 22.91 -10.64 -13.77
C PRO A 128 23.68 -9.43 -13.21
N SER A 129 23.50 -8.26 -13.83
CA SER A 129 24.08 -7.01 -13.32
C SER A 129 23.66 -6.75 -11.87
N GLY A 130 24.61 -6.43 -11.00
CA GLY A 130 24.33 -6.17 -9.58
C GLY A 130 24.04 -7.42 -8.76
N SER A 131 24.59 -8.59 -9.14
CA SER A 131 24.49 -9.82 -8.36
C SER A 131 25.86 -10.49 -8.16
N ASN A 132 26.02 -11.17 -7.03
CA ASN A 132 27.13 -12.08 -6.75
C ASN A 132 26.75 -13.51 -7.18
N VAL A 133 27.76 -14.30 -7.56
CA VAL A 133 27.61 -15.72 -7.88
C VAL A 133 28.37 -16.56 -6.87
N GLY A 134 27.75 -17.64 -6.41
CA GLY A 134 28.41 -18.76 -5.77
C GLY A 134 27.94 -20.08 -6.36
N TYR A 135 28.57 -21.18 -5.96
CA TYR A 135 28.21 -22.50 -6.43
C TYR A 135 28.32 -23.58 -5.34
N THR A 136 27.60 -24.67 -5.54
CA THR A 136 27.75 -25.92 -4.79
C THR A 136 27.92 -27.05 -5.78
N LEU A 137 28.84 -27.97 -5.51
CA LEU A 137 29.32 -28.97 -6.47
C LEU A 137 29.26 -30.37 -5.84
N CYS A 138 28.63 -31.31 -6.53
CA CYS A 138 28.50 -32.71 -6.13
C CYS A 138 29.04 -33.63 -7.23
N TYR A 139 29.67 -34.74 -6.81
CA TYR A 139 30.09 -35.81 -7.71
C TYR A 139 29.20 -37.04 -7.48
N ASN A 140 28.55 -37.50 -8.55
CA ASN A 140 27.64 -38.66 -8.59
C ASN A 140 26.51 -38.65 -7.54
N LYS A 141 26.06 -37.46 -7.15
CA LYS A 141 24.94 -37.25 -6.21
C LYS A 141 24.31 -35.87 -6.45
N THR A 142 23.05 -35.68 -6.09
CA THR A 142 22.30 -34.41 -6.30
C THR A 142 21.79 -33.76 -5.02
N ASP A 143 21.91 -34.43 -3.87
CA ASP A 143 21.37 -33.97 -2.58
C ASP A 143 22.42 -33.23 -1.71
N CYS A 144 23.60 -32.94 -2.25
CA CYS A 144 24.70 -32.30 -1.50
C CYS A 144 24.63 -30.76 -1.51
N HIS A 145 23.67 -30.18 -2.22
CA HIS A 145 23.47 -28.73 -2.37
C HIS A 145 22.92 -28.00 -1.14
N GLY A 146 22.86 -28.66 0.02
CA GLY A 146 22.48 -28.05 1.31
C GLY A 146 23.63 -27.30 2.01
N THR A 147 24.85 -27.34 1.48
CA THR A 147 26.01 -26.65 2.05
C THR A 147 26.07 -25.17 1.63
N PRO A 148 26.71 -24.28 2.42
CA PRO A 148 26.98 -22.91 2.01
C PRO A 148 27.70 -22.85 0.64
N PRO A 149 27.25 -22.02 -0.31
CA PRO A 149 27.90 -21.91 -1.62
C PRO A 149 29.34 -21.37 -1.54
N THR A 150 30.22 -21.90 -2.37
CA THR A 150 31.56 -21.34 -2.63
C THR A 150 31.43 -20.12 -3.53
N SER A 151 32.03 -18.99 -3.15
CA SER A 151 32.00 -17.77 -3.96
C SER A 151 32.77 -17.94 -5.27
N GLY A 152 32.16 -17.50 -6.39
CA GLY A 152 32.78 -17.55 -7.72
C GLY A 152 31.77 -17.86 -8.81
N ALA A 153 32.04 -17.35 -10.02
CA ALA A 153 31.25 -17.61 -11.23
C ALA A 153 31.92 -18.64 -12.17
N SER A 154 32.96 -19.32 -11.71
CA SER A 154 33.71 -20.34 -12.45
C SER A 154 34.26 -21.42 -11.51
N ILE A 155 34.30 -22.65 -11.98
CA ILE A 155 34.86 -23.82 -11.29
C ILE A 155 35.43 -24.81 -12.30
N THR A 156 36.51 -25.49 -11.94
CA THR A 156 37.06 -26.61 -12.71
C THR A 156 36.55 -27.92 -12.13
N THR A 157 35.94 -28.79 -12.96
CA THR A 157 35.55 -30.14 -12.55
C THR A 157 36.78 -31.01 -12.30
N ASP A 158 36.61 -32.06 -11.49
CA ASP A 158 37.66 -33.04 -11.20
C ASP A 158 37.19 -34.42 -11.67
N SER A 159 37.74 -34.87 -12.80
CA SER A 159 37.49 -36.18 -13.40
C SER A 159 37.77 -37.33 -12.44
N ASN A 160 38.82 -37.24 -11.62
CA ASN A 160 39.15 -38.29 -10.65
C ASN A 160 38.07 -38.42 -9.58
N ARG A 161 37.48 -37.29 -9.16
CA ARG A 161 36.38 -37.28 -8.19
C ARG A 161 35.07 -37.77 -8.81
N ALA A 162 34.82 -37.43 -10.07
CA ALA A 162 33.72 -38.01 -10.84
C ALA A 162 33.85 -39.53 -10.97
N ASP A 163 35.07 -40.07 -11.02
CA ASP A 163 35.30 -41.51 -11.08
C ASP A 163 35.23 -42.23 -9.72
N SER A 164 35.56 -41.53 -8.62
CA SER A 164 35.78 -42.17 -7.32
C SER A 164 34.75 -41.85 -6.24
N GLU A 165 34.16 -40.65 -6.24
CA GLU A 165 33.24 -40.22 -5.18
C GLU A 165 31.80 -40.62 -5.49
N ASN A 166 31.18 -41.39 -4.59
CA ASN A 166 29.79 -41.86 -4.73
C ASN A 166 29.50 -42.59 -6.06
N TYR A 167 30.52 -43.05 -6.76
CA TYR A 167 30.38 -43.75 -8.02
C TYR A 167 29.70 -45.10 -7.80
N VAL A 168 28.56 -45.29 -8.46
CA VAL A 168 27.83 -46.56 -8.55
C VAL A 168 27.57 -46.77 -10.03
N SER A 169 27.81 -47.99 -10.54
CA SER A 169 27.66 -48.33 -11.96
C SER A 169 26.37 -47.72 -12.55
N GLY A 170 26.53 -46.79 -13.49
CA GLY A 170 25.44 -46.03 -14.12
C GLY A 170 25.34 -44.54 -13.72
N ASN A 171 25.97 -44.11 -12.62
CA ASN A 171 26.05 -42.71 -12.21
C ASN A 171 27.45 -42.16 -12.46
N HIS A 172 27.63 -41.46 -13.58
CA HIS A 172 28.87 -40.76 -13.89
C HIS A 172 28.58 -39.31 -14.27
N TYR A 173 28.53 -38.43 -13.26
CA TYR A 173 28.19 -37.03 -13.46
C TYR A 173 28.72 -36.10 -12.36
N VAL A 174 28.79 -34.83 -12.73
CA VAL A 174 29.05 -33.69 -11.87
C VAL A 174 27.77 -32.86 -11.81
N ASP A 175 27.20 -32.69 -10.62
CA ASP A 175 26.00 -31.87 -10.39
C ASP A 175 26.41 -30.54 -9.76
N LEU A 176 26.09 -29.44 -10.43
CA LEU A 176 26.57 -28.10 -10.10
C LEU A 176 25.41 -27.12 -10.01
N TYR A 177 25.20 -26.56 -8.82
CA TYR A 177 24.17 -25.56 -8.59
C TYR A 177 24.80 -24.18 -8.46
N TRP A 178 24.36 -23.25 -9.30
CA TRP A 178 24.74 -21.85 -9.27
C TRP A 178 23.74 -21.03 -8.46
N HIS A 179 24.26 -20.29 -7.48
CA HIS A 179 23.52 -19.48 -6.51
C HIS A 179 23.77 -18.00 -6.78
N PHE A 180 22.73 -17.26 -7.13
CA PHE A 180 22.81 -15.82 -7.35
C PHE A 180 22.30 -15.05 -6.13
N THR A 181 23.08 -14.08 -5.66
CA THR A 181 22.69 -13.20 -4.55
C THR A 181 22.67 -11.76 -5.04
N PRO A 182 21.50 -11.12 -5.19
CA PRO A 182 21.41 -9.70 -5.51
C PRO A 182 22.20 -8.84 -4.53
N GLN A 183 22.96 -7.88 -5.04
CA GLN A 183 23.68 -6.88 -4.25
C GLN A 183 22.79 -5.66 -4.01
N THR A 184 21.66 -5.87 -3.36
CA THR A 184 20.69 -4.81 -3.06
C THR A 184 20.78 -4.38 -1.59
N ALA A 185 20.51 -3.11 -1.35
CA ALA A 185 19.96 -2.68 -0.06
C ALA A 185 18.47 -3.06 -0.03
N ASN A 186 17.83 -3.04 1.15
CA ASN A 186 16.46 -3.54 1.30
C ASN A 186 15.55 -2.52 1.99
N CYS A 187 14.25 -2.64 1.73
CA CYS A 187 13.21 -1.89 2.43
C CYS A 187 12.01 -2.78 2.82
N LYS A 188 11.40 -2.54 3.98
CA LYS A 188 10.28 -3.33 4.52
C LYS A 188 9.46 -2.55 5.54
N ASN A 189 8.41 -3.19 6.07
CA ASN A 189 7.57 -2.64 7.14
C ASN A 189 6.92 -1.29 6.78
N LEU A 190 6.44 -1.16 5.54
CA LEU A 190 5.75 0.05 5.10
C LEU A 190 4.47 0.26 5.91
N THR A 191 4.33 1.44 6.50
CA THR A 191 3.16 1.87 7.29
C THR A 191 2.68 3.24 6.84
N GLY A 192 1.38 3.48 6.95
CA GLY A 192 0.72 4.73 6.59
C GLY A 192 -0.79 4.55 6.43
N PRO A 193 -1.53 5.62 6.10
CA PRO A 193 -2.96 5.53 5.88
C PRO A 193 -3.29 4.76 4.59
N THR A 194 -4.36 3.96 4.63
CA THR A 194 -4.87 3.22 3.46
C THR A 194 -6.01 3.95 2.74
N THR A 195 -6.51 5.03 3.33
CA THR A 195 -7.51 5.91 2.73
C THR A 195 -7.10 7.34 3.02
N VAL A 196 -7.08 8.20 2.00
CA VAL A 196 -6.66 9.61 2.09
C VAL A 196 -7.51 10.50 1.18
N PHE A 197 -7.56 11.80 1.46
CA PHE A 197 -8.24 12.77 0.60
C PHE A 197 -7.29 13.48 -0.36
N VAL A 198 -7.81 13.86 -1.52
CA VAL A 198 -7.10 14.73 -2.48
C VAL A 198 -6.70 16.04 -1.78
N GLY A 199 -5.43 16.41 -1.89
CA GLY A 199 -4.87 17.63 -1.28
C GLY A 199 -4.38 17.47 0.16
N ASP A 200 -4.66 16.36 0.84
CA ASP A 200 -4.14 16.11 2.17
C ASP A 200 -2.66 15.72 2.13
N GLN A 201 -1.84 16.33 2.99
CA GLN A 201 -0.49 15.84 3.23
C GLN A 201 -0.53 14.70 4.26
N VAL A 202 -0.05 13.54 3.85
CA VAL A 202 0.06 12.34 4.69
C VAL A 202 1.50 11.84 4.75
N ASN A 203 1.83 11.10 5.80
CA ASN A 203 3.16 10.52 5.99
C ASN A 203 3.10 8.99 5.92
N TYR A 204 4.08 8.41 5.25
CA TYR A 204 4.37 6.98 5.23
C TYR A 204 5.75 6.74 5.84
N GLN A 205 5.92 5.58 6.46
CA GLN A 205 7.20 5.14 7.03
C GLN A 205 7.57 3.76 6.52
N ALA A 206 8.87 3.51 6.35
CA ALA A 206 9.42 2.18 6.08
C ALA A 206 10.83 2.07 6.68
N ASP A 207 11.26 0.82 6.93
CA ASP A 207 12.59 0.49 7.39
C ASP A 207 13.51 0.18 6.20
N TYR A 208 14.73 0.73 6.22
CA TYR A 208 15.75 0.56 5.20
C TYR A 208 17.02 -0.03 5.82
N GLU A 209 17.63 -1.01 5.15
CA GLU A 209 18.79 -1.75 5.66
C GLU A 209 19.81 -2.08 4.56
N ASN A 210 21.06 -2.30 4.95
CA ASN A 210 22.18 -2.59 4.04
C ASN A 210 22.22 -4.05 3.53
N GLU A 211 21.13 -4.83 3.65
CA GLU A 211 21.00 -6.28 3.40
C GLU A 211 22.27 -6.95 2.83
N ASN A 212 22.45 -6.95 1.50
CA ASN A 212 23.63 -7.48 0.80
C ASN A 212 24.47 -6.38 0.13
N ALA A 213 24.09 -5.11 0.27
CA ALA A 213 24.82 -3.96 -0.22
C ALA A 213 24.49 -2.70 0.58
N SER A 214 25.45 -1.78 0.67
CA SER A 214 25.26 -0.50 1.36
C SER A 214 24.19 0.36 0.71
N LEU A 215 23.21 0.80 1.51
CA LEU A 215 22.17 1.72 1.10
C LEU A 215 22.77 3.06 0.64
N THR A 216 22.44 3.48 -0.58
CA THR A 216 22.80 4.79 -1.12
C THR A 216 21.63 5.76 -0.97
N ASN A 217 20.40 5.35 -1.29
CA ASN A 217 19.20 6.16 -1.13
C ASN A 217 18.04 5.36 -0.53
N ALA A 218 17.29 6.00 0.37
CA ALA A 218 15.98 5.56 0.80
C ALA A 218 14.91 6.36 0.05
N LEU A 219 14.11 5.69 -0.78
CA LEU A 219 13.12 6.30 -1.66
C LEU A 219 11.74 5.66 -1.46
N MET A 220 10.69 6.40 -1.81
CA MET A 220 9.32 5.91 -1.76
C MET A 220 8.50 6.54 -2.89
N TYR A 221 7.61 5.74 -3.48
CA TYR A 221 6.85 6.12 -4.66
C TYR A 221 5.36 5.81 -4.51
N SER A 222 4.55 6.53 -5.29
CA SER A 222 3.13 6.27 -5.50
C SER A 222 2.90 5.87 -6.95
N TYR A 223 2.45 4.63 -7.16
CA TYR A 223 2.10 4.07 -8.46
C TYR A 223 0.60 4.20 -8.72
N SER A 224 0.23 4.70 -9.89
CA SER A 224 -1.15 4.71 -10.40
C SER A 224 -1.29 4.07 -11.79
N SER A 225 -0.29 4.20 -12.65
CA SER A 225 -0.34 3.67 -14.02
C SER A 225 1.02 3.31 -14.62
N SER A 226 2.11 3.95 -14.20
CA SER A 226 3.47 3.69 -14.70
C SER A 226 4.49 3.63 -13.57
N CYS A 227 5.54 2.85 -13.76
CA CYS A 227 6.67 2.74 -12.85
C CYS A 227 7.77 3.76 -13.20
N PRO A 228 8.47 4.35 -12.20
CA PRO A 228 8.29 4.13 -10.76
C PRO A 228 7.08 4.90 -10.17
N GLY A 229 6.40 5.72 -10.96
CA GLY A 229 5.30 6.57 -10.47
C GLY A 229 5.80 7.89 -9.93
N SER A 230 5.05 8.51 -9.02
CA SER A 230 5.42 9.81 -8.43
C SER A 230 6.19 9.62 -7.13
N SER A 231 7.38 10.22 -7.05
CA SER A 231 8.24 10.19 -5.86
C SER A 231 7.60 10.95 -4.70
N LEU A 232 7.72 10.39 -3.49
CA LEU A 232 7.33 11.02 -2.24
C LEU A 232 8.52 11.77 -1.63
N SER A 233 8.24 12.86 -0.91
CA SER A 233 9.27 13.71 -0.34
C SER A 233 9.78 13.15 0.98
N ASN A 234 11.08 12.86 1.09
CA ASN A 234 11.71 12.42 2.33
C ASN A 234 11.69 13.55 3.38
N VAL A 235 11.18 13.26 4.59
CA VAL A 235 11.00 14.27 5.65
C VAL A 235 11.86 14.04 6.90
N SER A 236 12.54 12.89 7.04
CA SER A 236 13.26 12.56 8.29
C SER A 236 14.61 11.85 8.12
N GLY A 237 15.13 11.69 6.91
CA GLY A 237 16.29 10.85 6.63
C GLY A 237 17.66 11.53 6.58
N GLY A 238 18.66 10.92 7.25
CA GLY A 238 20.10 11.10 6.95
C GLY A 238 20.62 9.99 6.01
N PRO A 239 21.94 9.85 5.78
CA PRO A 239 22.49 8.73 5.01
C PRO A 239 22.53 7.43 5.84
N GLY A 240 22.23 6.28 5.22
CA GLY A 240 22.43 4.94 5.81
C GLY A 240 21.15 4.20 6.23
N PRO A 241 21.28 3.03 6.89
CA PRO A 241 20.12 2.24 7.31
C PRO A 241 19.33 2.90 8.46
N GLY A 242 18.02 2.70 8.49
CA GLY A 242 17.13 3.25 9.51
C GLY A 242 15.67 3.30 9.09
N THR A 243 14.81 3.87 9.93
CA THR A 243 13.39 4.13 9.61
C THR A 243 13.25 5.52 9.02
N TYR A 244 12.65 5.61 7.82
CA TYR A 244 12.49 6.85 7.07
C TYR A 244 11.02 7.20 6.94
N SER A 245 10.71 8.49 7.08
CA SER A 245 9.38 9.05 6.82
C SER A 245 9.36 9.79 5.49
N PHE A 246 8.28 9.62 4.74
CA PHE A 246 8.02 10.26 3.45
C PHE A 246 6.65 10.91 3.46
N SER A 247 6.58 12.13 2.94
CA SER A 247 5.33 12.88 2.80
C SER A 247 4.76 12.77 1.38
N TRP A 248 3.44 12.66 1.29
CA TRP A 248 2.69 12.59 0.04
C TRP A 248 1.47 13.50 0.08
N THR A 249 1.21 14.19 -1.03
CA THR A 249 -0.03 14.94 -1.24
C THR A 249 -0.65 14.52 -2.58
N PRO A 250 -1.68 13.66 -2.58
CA PRO A 250 -2.28 13.21 -3.83
C PRO A 250 -3.07 14.35 -4.49
N SER A 251 -2.96 14.45 -5.81
CA SER A 251 -3.62 15.49 -6.62
C SER A 251 -4.90 15.03 -7.33
N ALA A 252 -5.19 13.72 -7.33
CA ALA A 252 -6.35 13.14 -7.99
C ALA A 252 -6.89 11.93 -7.23
N THR A 253 -8.19 11.66 -7.39
CA THR A 253 -8.84 10.47 -6.83
C THR A 253 -8.41 9.21 -7.57
N GLY A 254 -8.36 8.07 -6.89
CA GLY A 254 -8.04 6.78 -7.50
C GLY A 254 -7.51 5.77 -6.51
N SER A 255 -7.12 4.60 -7.01
CA SER A 255 -6.39 3.60 -6.24
C SER A 255 -4.90 3.72 -6.58
N TYR A 256 -4.08 3.90 -5.56
CA TYR A 256 -2.63 4.02 -5.68
C TYR A 256 -1.96 2.86 -4.96
N THR A 257 -0.77 2.48 -5.41
CA THR A 257 0.12 1.60 -4.64
C THR A 257 1.31 2.42 -4.16
N VAL A 258 1.42 2.61 -2.86
CA VAL A 258 2.60 3.23 -2.25
C VAL A 258 3.60 2.13 -1.95
N TYR A 259 4.85 2.30 -2.36
CA TYR A 259 5.89 1.29 -2.16
C TYR A 259 7.25 1.93 -1.95
N CYS A 260 8.12 1.24 -1.21
CA CYS A 260 9.49 1.69 -0.95
C CYS A 260 10.46 1.21 -2.03
N GLU A 261 11.51 1.99 -2.28
CA GLU A 261 12.66 1.61 -3.11
C GLU A 261 13.95 1.87 -2.33
N ALA A 262 14.81 0.86 -2.25
CA ALA A 262 16.14 0.98 -1.64
C ALA A 262 17.21 0.86 -2.72
N ASP A 263 17.99 1.94 -2.90
CA ASP A 263 19.09 1.96 -3.84
C ASP A 263 20.38 1.46 -3.18
N ALA A 264 21.19 0.77 -3.96
CA ALA A 264 22.61 0.55 -3.68
C ALA A 264 23.46 0.94 -4.89
N ALA A 265 24.78 0.90 -4.74
CA ALA A 265 25.70 1.31 -5.81
C ALA A 265 25.60 0.45 -7.09
N SER A 266 25.18 -0.81 -6.99
CA SER A 266 25.17 -1.78 -8.08
C SER A 266 23.78 -2.33 -8.42
N ALA A 267 22.79 -2.16 -7.55
CA ALA A 267 21.42 -2.66 -7.76
C ALA A 267 20.39 -1.95 -6.89
N ASN A 268 19.14 -1.98 -7.37
CA ASN A 268 17.99 -1.38 -6.72
C ASN A 268 16.99 -2.45 -6.28
N CYS A 269 16.31 -2.15 -5.20
CA CYS A 269 15.27 -2.97 -4.60
C CYS A 269 13.93 -2.27 -4.71
N PHE A 270 12.94 -2.90 -5.34
CA PHE A 270 11.58 -2.39 -5.49
C PHE A 270 10.60 -3.16 -4.60
N GLY A 271 9.86 -2.43 -3.77
CA GLY A 271 8.84 -2.99 -2.89
C GLY A 271 7.53 -3.40 -3.58
N TYR A 272 7.39 -3.15 -4.89
CA TYR A 272 6.20 -3.49 -5.67
C TYR A 272 6.57 -4.26 -6.95
N GLN A 273 6.06 -5.51 -7.05
CA GLN A 273 6.46 -6.46 -8.09
C GLN A 273 6.24 -5.96 -9.51
N THR A 274 5.19 -5.19 -9.77
CA THR A 274 4.91 -4.62 -11.10
C THR A 274 6.00 -3.66 -11.57
N CYS A 275 6.76 -3.06 -10.63
CA CYS A 275 7.90 -2.19 -10.92
C CYS A 275 9.24 -2.92 -10.87
N VAL A 276 9.25 -4.22 -10.57
CA VAL A 276 10.44 -5.05 -10.70
C VAL A 276 10.63 -5.37 -12.18
N GLY A 277 11.66 -4.76 -12.76
CA GLY A 277 12.04 -4.96 -14.16
C GLY A 277 13.10 -6.05 -14.32
N SER A 278 13.98 -5.87 -15.30
CA SER A 278 15.21 -6.65 -15.42
C SER A 278 16.28 -6.13 -14.43
N PRO A 279 17.31 -6.94 -14.13
CA PRO A 279 18.55 -6.49 -13.52
C PRO A 279 19.01 -5.13 -14.10
N PRO A 280 19.45 -4.20 -13.24
CA PRO A 280 19.82 -4.39 -11.83
C PRO A 280 18.67 -4.11 -10.83
N ASN A 281 17.40 -4.20 -11.26
CA ASN A 281 16.24 -3.98 -10.40
C ASN A 281 15.69 -5.33 -9.88
N TYR A 282 15.58 -5.46 -8.57
CA TYR A 282 15.14 -6.69 -7.90
C TYR A 282 14.00 -6.42 -6.92
N SER A 283 13.24 -7.45 -6.55
CA SER A 283 12.20 -7.34 -5.53
C SER A 283 12.79 -7.21 -4.13
N CYS A 284 12.20 -6.36 -3.29
CA CYS A 284 12.54 -6.28 -1.88
C CYS A 284 12.09 -7.48 -1.06
N THR A 285 12.88 -7.83 -0.06
CA THR A 285 12.65 -8.96 0.84
C THR A 285 11.96 -8.46 2.12
N GLY A 286 10.87 -9.12 2.52
CA GLY A 286 10.25 -8.90 3.83
C GLY A 286 8.75 -8.62 3.75
N PRO A 287 8.11 -8.44 4.92
CA PRO A 287 6.70 -8.14 4.96
C PRO A 287 6.43 -6.69 4.50
N THR A 288 5.27 -6.50 3.86
CA THR A 288 4.67 -5.18 3.63
C THR A 288 5.63 -4.16 3.00
N THR A 289 6.14 -4.46 1.81
CA THR A 289 7.01 -3.55 1.03
C THR A 289 6.21 -2.57 0.16
N SER A 290 4.89 -2.79 0.07
CA SER A 290 3.93 -1.92 -0.60
C SER A 290 2.57 -1.95 0.13
N ALA A 291 1.75 -0.92 -0.09
CA ALA A 291 0.38 -0.82 0.39
C ALA A 291 -0.53 -0.18 -0.66
N THR A 292 -1.75 -0.68 -0.77
CA THR A 292 -2.81 -0.05 -1.57
C THR A 292 -3.46 1.08 -0.79
N VAL A 293 -3.58 2.24 -1.42
CA VAL A 293 -4.14 3.45 -0.86
C VAL A 293 -5.28 3.96 -1.73
N THR A 294 -6.45 4.14 -1.13
CA THR A 294 -7.61 4.74 -1.79
C THR A 294 -7.60 6.25 -1.59
N VAL A 295 -7.52 7.00 -2.68
CA VAL A 295 -7.66 8.45 -2.68
C VAL A 295 -9.06 8.83 -3.12
N SER A 296 -9.80 9.52 -2.28
CA SER A 296 -11.15 10.02 -2.59
C SER A 296 -11.26 11.52 -2.38
N ASN A 297 -12.35 12.12 -2.85
CA ASN A 297 -12.73 13.45 -2.39
C ASN A 297 -13.34 13.34 -0.98
N PRO A 298 -13.16 14.35 -0.11
CA PRO A 298 -13.88 14.38 1.16
C PRO A 298 -15.38 14.46 0.88
N GLY A 299 -16.19 13.90 1.79
CA GLY A 299 -17.64 14.00 1.70
C GLY A 299 -18.15 15.40 2.08
N PRO A 300 -19.46 15.65 1.92
CA PRO A 300 -20.06 16.87 2.45
C PRO A 300 -19.88 16.94 3.97
N TRP A 301 -19.51 18.11 4.46
CA TRP A 301 -19.30 18.38 5.88
C TRP A 301 -19.98 19.68 6.31
N TYR A 302 -20.11 19.87 7.62
CA TYR A 302 -20.74 21.05 8.20
C TYR A 302 -19.79 21.77 9.15
N LYS A 303 -19.95 23.08 9.23
CA LYS A 303 -19.23 23.97 10.14
C LYS A 303 -20.23 24.77 10.97
N LEU A 304 -19.82 25.14 12.17
CA LEU A 304 -20.63 25.85 13.15
C LEU A 304 -19.82 27.01 13.72
N LYS A 305 -20.46 28.14 14.07
CA LYS A 305 -19.79 29.28 14.72
C LYS A 305 -20.55 29.74 15.95
N ASN A 306 -19.82 29.93 17.05
CA ASN A 306 -20.35 30.43 18.33
C ASN A 306 -21.61 29.68 18.81
N THR A 307 -21.70 28.38 18.53
CA THR A 307 -22.88 27.55 18.84
C THR A 307 -22.47 26.19 19.37
N SER A 308 -23.41 25.47 19.97
CA SER A 308 -23.20 24.08 20.38
C SER A 308 -23.91 23.12 19.43
N LEU A 309 -23.32 21.95 19.23
CA LEU A 309 -23.89 20.86 18.46
C LEU A 309 -24.34 19.75 19.39
N TYR A 310 -25.59 19.35 19.25
CA TYR A 310 -26.03 18.02 19.64
C TYR A 310 -26.47 17.26 18.39
N LYS A 311 -25.87 16.08 18.16
CA LYS A 311 -26.24 15.20 17.05
C LYS A 311 -26.82 13.89 17.58
N ASN A 312 -28.07 13.63 17.19
CA ASN A 312 -28.75 12.35 17.38
C ASN A 312 -28.14 11.30 16.44
N GLY A 313 -27.05 10.69 16.86
CA GLY A 313 -26.24 9.74 16.08
C GLY A 313 -24.73 9.98 16.23
N ASN A 314 -23.98 9.60 15.20
CA ASN A 314 -22.52 9.78 15.15
C ASN A 314 -22.17 11.20 14.67
N ILE A 315 -21.10 11.77 15.23
CA ILE A 315 -20.34 12.85 14.61
C ILE A 315 -19.14 12.18 13.92
N ASP A 316 -19.29 11.94 12.63
CA ASP A 316 -18.28 11.39 11.73
C ASP A 316 -18.24 12.28 10.49
N ILE A 317 -17.23 13.13 10.41
CA ILE A 317 -17.09 14.15 9.38
C ILE A 317 -15.73 14.01 8.71
N ASN A 318 -15.75 13.89 7.40
CA ASN A 318 -14.55 13.71 6.58
C ASN A 318 -14.14 15.06 5.99
N VAL A 319 -13.24 15.76 6.68
CA VAL A 319 -12.76 17.10 6.29
C VAL A 319 -11.31 17.01 5.83
N ALA A 320 -11.02 17.52 4.64
CA ALA A 320 -9.64 17.64 4.15
C ALA A 320 -8.82 18.67 4.95
N GLN A 321 -7.50 18.61 4.82
CA GLN A 321 -6.56 19.54 5.45
C GLN A 321 -6.62 20.93 4.82
N ASN A 322 -6.72 20.98 3.50
CA ASN A 322 -6.84 22.19 2.71
C ASN A 322 -8.31 22.61 2.65
N ILE A 323 -8.74 23.42 3.61
CA ILE A 323 -10.09 23.97 3.63
C ILE A 323 -10.12 25.43 3.16
N ASN A 324 -11.23 25.80 2.54
CA ASN A 324 -11.55 27.18 2.22
C ASN A 324 -12.70 27.66 3.11
N LYS A 325 -12.86 28.98 3.18
CA LYS A 325 -14.04 29.60 3.79
C LYS A 325 -15.32 29.17 3.07
N PHE A 326 -16.46 29.21 3.76
CA PHE A 326 -17.77 28.91 3.16
C PHE A 326 -18.00 29.60 1.80
N THR A 327 -17.67 30.89 1.71
CA THR A 327 -17.37 31.63 0.47
C THR A 327 -16.12 32.49 0.71
N ASP A 328 -15.42 32.91 -0.34
CA ASP A 328 -14.14 33.64 -0.18
C ASP A 328 -14.29 34.96 0.59
N GLY A 329 -15.45 35.62 0.43
CA GLY A 329 -15.80 36.85 1.13
C GLY A 329 -16.55 36.65 2.46
N ASP A 330 -16.72 35.42 2.95
CA ASP A 330 -17.48 35.18 4.18
C ASP A 330 -16.69 35.69 5.41
N SER A 331 -17.21 36.74 6.03
CA SER A 331 -16.63 37.33 7.25
C SER A 331 -16.89 36.50 8.50
N ASP A 332 -17.82 35.54 8.44
CA ASP A 332 -18.10 34.67 9.57
C ASP A 332 -17.15 33.48 9.65
N ASP A 333 -16.59 33.03 8.53
CA ASP A 333 -15.65 31.90 8.48
C ASP A 333 -14.20 32.39 8.60
N ASP A 334 -13.48 31.84 9.58
CA ASP A 334 -12.07 32.15 9.83
C ASP A 334 -11.11 31.26 9.04
N GLY A 335 -11.61 30.30 8.25
CA GLY A 335 -10.81 29.37 7.47
C GLY A 335 -10.19 28.24 8.31
N THR A 336 -10.65 28.04 9.55
CA THR A 336 -10.21 26.92 10.40
C THR A 336 -11.12 25.69 10.25
N ARG A 337 -10.54 24.51 10.53
CA ARG A 337 -11.15 23.19 10.25
C ARG A 337 -11.91 22.59 11.42
N TYR A 338 -12.12 23.37 12.48
CA TYR A 338 -12.90 22.91 13.62
C TYR A 338 -14.36 22.72 13.23
N ILE A 339 -15.04 21.79 13.92
CA ILE A 339 -16.50 21.66 13.79
C ILE A 339 -17.15 22.97 14.21
N ILE A 340 -16.71 23.51 15.35
CA ILE A 340 -17.18 24.75 15.95
C ILE A 340 -16.03 25.75 15.99
N ILE A 341 -16.18 26.85 15.26
CA ILE A 341 -15.26 27.99 15.24
C ILE A 341 -15.77 29.13 16.14
N GLY A 342 -14.90 30.10 16.43
CA GLY A 342 -15.19 31.23 17.33
C GLY A 342 -14.96 30.91 18.81
N ASN A 343 -15.62 31.66 19.69
CA ASN A 343 -15.25 31.74 21.12
C ASN A 343 -16.06 30.82 22.05
N SER A 344 -17.04 30.08 21.54
CA SER A 344 -17.95 29.30 22.38
C SER A 344 -18.56 28.11 21.65
N GLY A 345 -18.90 27.07 22.42
CA GLY A 345 -19.62 25.91 21.93
C GLY A 345 -19.08 24.58 22.46
N THR A 346 -19.96 23.59 22.50
CA THR A 346 -19.62 22.19 22.79
C THR A 346 -20.17 21.31 21.69
N ALA A 347 -19.43 20.27 21.29
CA ALA A 347 -19.94 19.26 20.38
C ALA A 347 -20.29 17.99 21.15
N THR A 348 -21.49 17.47 20.92
CA THR A 348 -22.00 16.28 21.61
C THR A 348 -22.65 15.33 20.61
N ALA A 349 -22.31 14.05 20.71
CA ALA A 349 -22.88 12.97 19.92
C ALA A 349 -23.63 12.01 20.83
N GLN A 350 -24.68 11.37 20.33
CA GLN A 350 -25.35 10.29 21.03
C GLN A 350 -24.49 9.01 21.06
N ASN A 351 -23.76 8.77 19.97
CA ASN A 351 -23.01 7.55 19.73
C ASN A 351 -21.50 7.87 19.66
N THR A 352 -20.90 7.82 18.46
CA THR A 352 -19.46 8.04 18.28
C THR A 352 -19.14 9.50 17.97
N PHE A 353 -17.96 9.92 18.43
CA PHE A 353 -17.35 11.21 18.11
C PHE A 353 -15.99 10.96 17.45
N SER A 354 -15.97 10.93 16.12
CA SER A 354 -14.76 10.71 15.31
C SER A 354 -14.66 11.79 14.23
N PRO A 355 -14.32 13.02 14.62
CA PRO A 355 -14.20 14.10 13.65
C PRO A 355 -12.89 14.03 12.87
N GLY A 356 -13.00 13.95 11.55
CA GLY A 356 -11.87 13.87 10.64
C GLY A 356 -11.43 12.43 10.35
N PRO A 357 -10.68 12.23 9.26
CA PRO A 357 -10.10 10.92 8.97
C PRO A 357 -9.04 10.54 10.02
N PRO A 358 -8.80 9.24 10.29
CA PRO A 358 -7.89 8.80 11.37
C PRO A 358 -6.45 9.33 11.27
N TYR A 359 -5.96 9.61 10.07
CA TYR A 359 -4.61 10.14 9.84
C TYR A 359 -4.53 11.66 10.01
N ASN A 360 -5.67 12.35 10.10
CA ASN A 360 -5.78 13.79 10.24
C ASN A 360 -7.06 14.15 11.03
N PRO A 361 -7.13 13.78 12.32
CA PRO A 361 -8.28 14.10 13.16
C PRO A 361 -8.42 15.61 13.31
N ILE A 362 -9.65 16.10 13.44
CA ILE A 362 -9.94 17.53 13.65
C ILE A 362 -10.52 17.74 15.05
N SER A 363 -10.14 18.81 15.72
CA SER A 363 -10.69 19.14 17.04
C SER A 363 -12.16 19.57 16.94
N ALA A 364 -12.92 19.33 18.01
CA ALA A 364 -14.30 19.79 18.11
C ALA A 364 -14.42 21.32 17.98
N SER A 365 -13.50 22.03 18.64
CA SER A 365 -13.37 23.48 18.69
C SER A 365 -11.93 23.88 19.00
N GLY A 366 -11.61 25.17 19.00
CA GLY A 366 -10.28 25.66 19.40
C GLY A 366 -9.89 25.27 20.85
N ASN A 367 -10.88 25.15 21.75
CA ASN A 367 -10.68 24.66 23.13
C ASN A 367 -10.86 23.13 23.26
N ASN A 368 -11.17 22.45 22.15
CA ASN A 368 -11.47 21.03 22.06
C ASN A 368 -12.54 20.54 23.05
N TRP A 369 -13.62 21.31 23.23
CA TRP A 369 -14.71 20.94 24.14
C TRP A 369 -15.73 20.02 23.47
N TYR A 370 -15.82 18.77 23.95
CA TYR A 370 -16.81 17.79 23.52
C TYR A 370 -17.24 16.84 24.64
N ASN A 371 -18.37 16.17 24.46
CA ASN A 371 -18.85 15.11 25.35
C ASN A 371 -19.36 13.92 24.51
N ASN A 372 -18.87 12.72 24.84
CA ASN A 372 -19.18 11.47 24.14
C ASN A 372 -20.57 10.90 24.45
N THR A 373 -21.24 11.36 25.50
CA THR A 373 -22.56 10.86 25.86
C THR A 373 -23.45 11.98 26.35
N TYR A 374 -24.49 12.28 25.57
CA TYR A 374 -25.60 13.13 25.98
C TYR A 374 -26.91 12.50 25.56
N SER A 375 -27.81 12.25 26.52
CA SER A 375 -29.16 11.76 26.26
C SER A 375 -30.15 12.90 26.37
N PHE A 376 -30.66 13.38 25.23
CA PHE A 376 -31.77 14.33 25.22
C PHE A 376 -33.11 13.60 25.34
N SER A 377 -34.02 14.09 26.20
CA SER A 377 -35.34 13.52 26.43
C SER A 377 -36.48 14.50 26.04
N GLN A 378 -37.21 14.10 24.98
CA GLN A 378 -38.60 14.41 24.60
C GLN A 378 -39.05 15.73 23.92
N LEU A 379 -39.91 15.51 22.89
CA LEU A 379 -41.18 16.15 22.46
C LEU A 379 -41.41 17.65 22.76
N PHE A 380 -40.45 18.52 22.44
CA PHE A 380 -40.63 19.96 22.62
C PHE A 380 -41.78 20.55 21.78
N ILE A 381 -41.92 20.17 20.50
CA ILE A 381 -42.72 20.94 19.53
C ILE A 381 -44.23 20.86 19.78
N SER A 382 -44.77 19.66 20.03
CA SER A 382 -46.19 19.48 20.32
C SER A 382 -46.58 20.13 21.64
N ASN A 383 -45.79 19.91 22.69
CA ASN A 383 -46.01 20.50 24.01
C ASN A 383 -45.88 22.03 23.97
N PHE A 384 -44.94 22.57 23.20
CA PHE A 384 -44.78 24.00 23.02
C PHE A 384 -45.99 24.63 22.32
N SER A 385 -46.48 24.01 21.25
CA SER A 385 -47.67 24.50 20.54
C SER A 385 -48.91 24.57 21.44
N SER A 386 -49.14 23.53 22.25
CA SER A 386 -50.22 23.50 23.25
C SER A 386 -50.03 24.53 24.37
N TYR A 387 -48.79 24.73 24.83
CA TYR A 387 -48.46 25.75 25.82
C TYR A 387 -48.73 27.16 25.29
N VAL A 388 -48.27 27.47 24.08
CA VAL A 388 -48.49 28.78 23.45
C VAL A 388 -49.99 29.08 23.35
N ARG A 389 -50.80 28.15 22.83
CA ARG A 389 -52.25 28.34 22.70
C ARG A 389 -52.96 28.55 24.04
N SER A 390 -52.43 28.01 25.13
CA SER A 390 -53.06 28.12 26.46
C SER A 390 -52.55 29.29 27.31
N ARG A 391 -51.32 29.78 27.07
CA ARG A 391 -50.64 30.72 27.99
C ARG A 391 -50.05 31.95 27.31
N LYS A 392 -50.03 32.03 25.99
CA LYS A 392 -49.50 33.18 25.24
C LYS A 392 -50.54 33.77 24.30
N GLN A 393 -50.33 35.04 23.94
CA GLN A 393 -51.10 35.64 22.86
C GLN A 393 -50.72 34.98 21.53
N SER A 394 -51.73 34.54 20.79
CA SER A 394 -51.57 33.88 19.51
C SER A 394 -52.65 34.31 18.52
N VAL A 395 -52.38 34.14 17.23
CA VAL A 395 -53.32 34.44 16.14
C VAL A 395 -53.19 33.37 15.07
N ASP A 396 -54.32 32.89 14.56
CA ASP A 396 -54.35 32.02 13.37
C ASP A 396 -54.43 32.90 12.12
N ILE A 397 -53.54 32.67 11.15
CA ILE A 397 -53.46 33.39 9.87
C ILE A 397 -53.83 32.46 8.72
N VAL A 398 -54.36 33.03 7.64
CA VAL A 398 -54.87 32.25 6.49
C VAL A 398 -53.80 32.04 5.41
N ALA A 399 -52.92 33.02 5.19
CA ALA A 399 -51.90 32.98 4.14
C ALA A 399 -50.70 33.89 4.47
N LEU A 400 -49.56 33.62 3.82
CA LEU A 400 -48.37 34.47 3.82
C LEU A 400 -48.33 35.35 2.56
N GLY A 401 -47.71 36.53 2.62
CA GLY A 401 -47.55 37.45 1.48
C GLY A 401 -48.20 38.83 1.69
N THR A 402 -48.55 39.49 0.59
CA THR A 402 -49.10 40.86 0.62
C THR A 402 -50.44 40.91 1.36
N GLY A 403 -50.54 41.78 2.36
CA GLY A 403 -51.71 41.83 3.25
C GLY A 403 -51.74 40.72 4.31
N SER A 404 -50.62 40.01 4.53
CA SER A 404 -50.51 39.04 5.61
C SER A 404 -50.69 39.69 6.98
N SER A 405 -51.38 38.99 7.87
CA SER A 405 -51.68 39.41 9.24
C SER A 405 -50.63 38.93 10.23
N LEU A 406 -49.35 38.84 9.84
CA LEU A 406 -48.29 38.46 10.77
C LEU A 406 -48.15 39.54 11.84
N GLU A 407 -48.34 39.16 13.10
CA GLU A 407 -48.26 40.07 14.24
C GLU A 407 -46.96 39.86 15.02
N SER A 408 -46.28 40.96 15.39
CA SER A 408 -44.98 40.92 16.07
C SER A 408 -45.06 40.48 17.53
N SER A 409 -46.15 40.81 18.23
CA SER A 409 -46.33 40.54 19.66
C SER A 409 -47.05 39.23 19.96
N LYS A 410 -47.40 38.45 18.93
CA LYS A 410 -48.15 37.20 19.06
C LYS A 410 -47.41 36.06 18.38
N VAL A 411 -47.71 34.84 18.81
CA VAL A 411 -47.31 33.65 18.05
C VAL A 411 -48.32 33.43 16.93
N ASN A 412 -47.83 33.43 15.70
CA ASN A 412 -48.65 33.29 14.50
C ASN A 412 -48.78 31.79 14.16
N PHE A 413 -49.99 31.34 13.86
CA PHE A 413 -50.28 29.95 13.49
C PHE A 413 -50.85 29.89 12.08
N ILE A 414 -50.36 28.97 11.27
CA ILE A 414 -50.90 28.68 9.94
C ILE A 414 -51.07 27.18 9.76
N SER A 415 -52.15 26.76 9.12
CA SER A 415 -52.46 25.34 8.88
C SER A 415 -52.12 24.93 7.46
N GLY A 416 -51.74 23.66 7.29
CA GLY A 416 -51.38 23.09 5.99
C GLY A 416 -49.92 23.38 5.61
N ASP A 417 -49.46 22.68 4.58
CA ASP A 417 -48.09 22.77 4.09
C ASP A 417 -47.79 24.14 3.49
N GLN A 418 -46.62 24.70 3.81
CA GLN A 418 -46.22 26.05 3.40
C GLN A 418 -44.93 26.04 2.60
N THR A 419 -44.88 26.85 1.56
CA THR A 419 -43.63 27.24 0.89
C THR A 419 -43.31 28.68 1.25
N ILE A 420 -42.14 28.91 1.84
CA ILE A 420 -41.72 30.21 2.36
C ILE A 420 -40.55 30.74 1.52
N THR A 421 -40.67 31.99 1.11
CA THR A 421 -39.69 32.77 0.35
C THR A 421 -39.62 34.19 0.90
N ASP A 422 -38.60 34.98 0.53
CA ASP A 422 -38.53 36.40 0.90
C ASP A 422 -39.75 37.22 0.43
N ALA A 423 -40.37 36.84 -0.69
CA ALA A 423 -41.60 37.47 -1.19
C ALA A 423 -42.81 37.20 -0.29
N ASN A 424 -42.83 36.07 0.44
CA ASN A 424 -43.89 35.81 1.42
C ASN A 424 -43.77 36.68 2.67
N LEU A 425 -42.60 37.31 2.88
CA LEU A 425 -42.27 38.09 4.07
C LEU A 425 -42.20 39.60 3.80
N THR A 426 -42.68 40.10 2.64
CA THR A 426 -42.57 41.52 2.28
C THR A 426 -43.18 42.44 3.35
N ASP A 427 -44.39 42.13 3.81
CA ASP A 427 -45.13 42.91 4.83
C ASP A 427 -44.94 42.37 6.25
N ALA A 428 -44.06 41.38 6.45
CA ALA A 428 -43.86 40.76 7.74
C ALA A 428 -43.18 41.73 8.73
N PRO A 429 -43.54 41.69 10.02
CA PRO A 429 -42.92 42.52 11.04
C PRO A 429 -41.42 42.20 11.20
N THR A 430 -40.70 43.10 11.87
CA THR A 430 -39.26 42.95 12.12
C THR A 430 -38.93 41.75 12.99
N ALA A 431 -39.82 41.37 13.90
CA ALA A 431 -39.67 40.19 14.76
C ALA A 431 -40.98 39.40 14.85
N PHE A 432 -40.95 38.07 14.64
CA PHE A 432 -42.12 37.20 14.83
C PHE A 432 -41.77 35.71 15.01
N VAL A 433 -42.71 34.96 15.58
CA VAL A 433 -42.71 33.49 15.60
C VAL A 433 -43.88 32.98 14.76
N LEU A 434 -43.60 32.04 13.85
CA LEU A 434 -44.57 31.36 13.00
C LEU A 434 -44.56 29.85 13.29
N ILE A 435 -45.70 29.30 13.66
CA ILE A 435 -45.94 27.87 13.81
C ILE A 435 -46.78 27.37 12.64
N VAL A 436 -46.19 26.49 11.84
CA VAL A 436 -46.83 25.85 10.69
C VAL A 436 -47.30 24.46 11.08
N SER A 437 -48.62 24.25 11.09
CA SER A 437 -49.24 22.93 11.32
C SER A 437 -49.23 22.12 10.02
N GLY A 438 -48.04 21.70 9.60
CA GLY A 438 -47.77 21.04 8.32
C GLY A 438 -46.26 21.00 8.02
N ASN A 439 -45.92 20.65 6.79
CA ASN A 439 -44.56 20.73 6.27
C ASN A 439 -44.20 22.16 5.86
N VAL A 440 -42.92 22.50 5.92
CA VAL A 440 -42.39 23.79 5.47
C VAL A 440 -41.30 23.56 4.42
N THR A 441 -41.42 24.22 3.27
CA THR A 441 -40.34 24.28 2.28
C THR A 441 -39.81 25.70 2.20
N VAL A 442 -38.53 25.91 2.52
CA VAL A 442 -37.82 27.15 2.23
C VAL A 442 -37.29 27.04 0.80
N ASN A 443 -37.85 27.84 -0.10
CA ASN A 443 -37.57 27.77 -1.53
C ASN A 443 -36.93 29.07 -2.00
N ASN A 444 -35.59 29.14 -1.99
CA ASN A 444 -34.71 30.30 -2.17
C ASN A 444 -34.26 30.93 -0.86
N ASN A 445 -33.32 31.90 -0.98
CA ASN A 445 -32.80 32.63 0.16
C ASN A 445 -33.93 33.26 0.98
N LEU A 446 -33.78 33.19 2.30
CA LEU A 446 -34.77 33.67 3.25
C LEU A 446 -34.15 34.64 4.24
N ASN A 447 -34.78 35.79 4.40
CA ASN A 447 -34.36 36.90 5.23
C ASN A 447 -32.91 37.33 4.94
N SER A 448 -32.56 37.34 3.65
CA SER A 448 -31.19 37.59 3.19
C SER A 448 -30.79 39.06 3.23
N SER A 449 -31.76 39.96 3.08
CA SER A 449 -31.57 41.41 3.05
C SER A 449 -32.19 42.15 4.24
N SER A 450 -33.12 41.52 4.96
CA SER A 450 -34.02 42.24 5.87
C SER A 450 -33.65 42.21 7.36
N ALA A 451 -32.57 41.53 7.76
CA ALA A 451 -32.10 41.42 9.15
C ALA A 451 -33.23 41.19 10.20
N ARG A 452 -34.34 40.54 9.81
CA ARG A 452 -35.50 40.29 10.67
C ARG A 452 -35.18 39.23 11.72
N GLN A 453 -35.80 39.30 12.87
CA GLN A 453 -35.73 38.25 13.88
C GLN A 453 -36.90 37.28 13.69
N ILE A 454 -36.64 36.11 13.08
CA ILE A 454 -37.71 35.17 12.74
C ILE A 454 -37.46 33.80 13.35
N THR A 455 -38.51 33.19 13.88
CA THR A 455 -38.52 31.75 14.19
C THR A 455 -39.64 31.07 13.42
N ILE A 456 -39.28 30.00 12.71
CA ILE A 456 -40.22 29.15 11.98
C ILE A 456 -40.20 27.77 12.62
N ILE A 457 -41.37 27.34 13.10
CA ILE A 457 -41.58 26.03 13.72
C ILE A 457 -42.54 25.23 12.84
N ALA A 458 -42.09 24.13 12.27
CA ALA A 458 -42.94 23.20 11.54
C ALA A 458 -43.34 22.03 12.45
N THR A 459 -44.60 21.62 12.41
CA THR A 459 -45.03 20.36 13.05
C THR A 459 -44.73 19.13 12.19
N GLY A 460 -44.51 19.32 10.89
CA GLY A 460 -44.07 18.30 9.93
C GLY A 460 -42.59 18.43 9.57
N GLN A 461 -42.21 18.06 8.35
CA GLN A 461 -40.84 18.20 7.86
C GLN A 461 -40.54 19.67 7.49
N LEU A 462 -39.32 20.13 7.77
CA LEU A 462 -38.79 21.38 7.22
C LEU A 462 -37.70 21.08 6.20
N THR A 463 -37.91 21.55 4.98
CA THR A 463 -37.01 21.32 3.84
C THR A 463 -36.40 22.63 3.38
N PHE A 464 -35.07 22.72 3.37
CA PHE A 464 -34.35 23.75 2.64
C PHE A 464 -34.09 23.23 1.22
N SER A 465 -34.73 23.85 0.23
CA SER A 465 -34.54 23.46 -1.17
C SER A 465 -33.09 23.67 -1.61
N LYS A 466 -32.70 23.00 -2.69
CA LYS A 466 -31.38 23.18 -3.33
C LYS A 466 -31.06 24.63 -3.75
N THR A 467 -32.07 25.46 -3.97
CA THR A 467 -31.88 26.87 -4.36
C THR A 467 -31.65 27.79 -3.16
N THR A 468 -31.89 27.32 -1.94
CA THR A 468 -31.68 28.10 -0.73
C THR A 468 -30.20 28.07 -0.35
N GLN A 469 -29.49 29.18 -0.49
CA GLN A 469 -28.06 29.30 -0.14
C GLN A 469 -27.86 30.03 1.18
N TYR A 470 -28.83 30.83 1.59
CA TYR A 470 -28.81 31.61 2.81
C TYR A 470 -30.18 31.63 3.48
N ALA A 471 -30.24 31.38 4.78
CA ALA A 471 -31.42 31.66 5.57
C ALA A 471 -31.03 32.30 6.93
N ASN A 472 -31.72 33.36 7.32
CA ASN A 472 -31.51 34.03 8.60
C ASN A 472 -32.74 33.85 9.51
N GLY A 473 -32.58 33.12 10.62
CA GLY A 473 -33.63 32.79 11.56
C GLY A 473 -33.37 31.53 12.39
N ILE A 474 -34.29 31.23 13.30
CA ILE A 474 -34.32 29.97 14.06
C ILE A 474 -35.33 29.03 13.39
N PHE A 475 -34.87 27.83 13.03
CA PHE A 475 -35.67 26.84 12.32
C PHE A 475 -35.82 25.59 13.15
N ILE A 476 -37.08 25.22 13.46
CA ILE A 476 -37.40 24.11 14.36
C ILE A 476 -38.39 23.17 13.67
N ALA A 477 -38.08 21.87 13.63
CA ALA A 477 -39.00 20.87 13.10
C ALA A 477 -38.72 19.48 13.68
N PRO A 478 -39.65 18.52 13.64
CA PRO A 478 -39.32 17.13 13.93
C PRO A 478 -38.21 16.58 13.04
N SER A 479 -38.31 16.80 11.73
CA SER A 479 -37.33 16.36 10.74
C SER A 479 -36.91 17.53 9.87
N ILE A 480 -35.61 17.61 9.61
CA ILE A 480 -35.04 18.65 8.76
C ILE A 480 -34.30 18.01 7.59
N VAL A 481 -34.67 18.43 6.38
CA VAL A 481 -34.02 18.01 5.15
C VAL A 481 -33.32 19.21 4.54
N ILE A 482 -32.00 19.15 4.47
CA ILE A 482 -31.22 20.08 3.66
C ILE A 482 -31.06 19.40 2.31
N ASP A 483 -32.00 19.71 1.42
CA ASP A 483 -32.06 19.07 0.12
C ASP A 483 -30.87 19.49 -0.73
N GLY A 484 -30.49 18.58 -1.60
CA GLY A 484 -29.31 18.65 -2.42
C GLY A 484 -29.28 17.49 -3.39
N GLU A 485 -30.05 17.57 -4.46
CA GLU A 485 -29.60 17.00 -5.73
C GLU A 485 -29.47 18.12 -6.76
N THR A 486 -28.22 18.38 -7.13
CA THR A 486 -27.89 19.21 -8.29
C THR A 486 -27.05 18.34 -9.24
N PRO A 487 -27.26 18.46 -10.56
CA PRO A 487 -26.45 17.76 -11.54
C PRO A 487 -24.95 18.01 -11.31
N PRO A 488 -24.07 17.11 -11.79
CA PRO A 488 -22.61 17.28 -11.68
C PRO A 488 -22.16 18.68 -12.13
N GLY A 489 -21.37 19.39 -11.30
CA GLY A 489 -20.60 20.58 -11.73
C GLY A 489 -21.06 21.97 -11.27
N SER A 490 -21.78 22.15 -10.15
CA SER A 490 -22.04 23.49 -9.59
C SER A 490 -21.50 23.69 -8.17
N ASP A 491 -20.56 24.63 -8.01
CA ASP A 491 -19.91 24.98 -6.74
C ASP A 491 -20.73 25.86 -5.79
N THR A 492 -21.94 26.27 -6.17
CA THR A 492 -22.74 27.31 -5.49
C THR A 492 -23.78 26.78 -4.49
N ILE A 493 -23.78 25.48 -4.18
CA ILE A 493 -24.91 24.83 -3.48
C ILE A 493 -24.76 24.84 -1.95
N GLY A 494 -23.78 25.49 -1.33
CA GLY A 494 -23.68 25.52 0.15
C GLY A 494 -24.87 26.21 0.83
N LEU A 495 -25.26 25.80 2.05
CA LEU A 495 -26.28 26.46 2.86
C LEU A 495 -25.64 27.18 4.05
N LYS A 496 -25.81 28.50 4.13
CA LYS A 496 -25.50 29.26 5.34
C LYS A 496 -26.78 29.56 6.11
N ILE A 497 -26.79 29.21 7.39
CA ILE A 497 -27.83 29.60 8.33
C ILE A 497 -27.24 30.60 9.32
N LYS A 498 -27.80 31.81 9.39
CA LYS A 498 -27.52 32.75 10.46
C LYS A 498 -28.66 32.68 11.48
N GLY A 499 -28.40 32.18 12.68
CA GLY A 499 -29.43 31.79 13.65
C GLY A 499 -29.21 30.37 14.14
N ASN A 500 -30.22 29.50 14.06
CA ASN A 500 -30.06 28.13 14.55
C ASN A 500 -30.96 27.11 13.86
N LEU A 501 -30.58 25.84 13.96
CA LEU A 501 -31.27 24.69 13.38
C LEU A 501 -31.53 23.65 14.46
N ILE A 502 -32.80 23.29 14.68
CA ILE A 502 -33.20 22.38 15.76
C ILE A 502 -34.13 21.30 15.19
N SER A 503 -33.65 20.05 15.17
CA SER A 503 -34.45 18.88 14.81
C SER A 503 -34.67 17.98 16.03
N SER A 504 -35.90 17.48 16.24
CA SER A 504 -36.17 16.51 17.33
C SER A 504 -35.98 15.04 16.94
N SER A 505 -35.74 14.74 15.66
CA SER A 505 -35.53 13.38 15.16
C SER A 505 -34.38 13.31 14.14
N THR A 506 -34.67 13.09 12.86
CA THR A 506 -33.69 12.98 11.79
C THR A 506 -33.39 14.34 11.18
N SER A 507 -32.10 14.59 10.95
CA SER A 507 -31.63 15.68 10.10
C SER A 507 -30.72 15.08 9.04
N THR A 508 -31.09 15.25 7.78
CA THR A 508 -30.35 14.74 6.62
C THR A 508 -29.91 15.91 5.76
N SER A 509 -28.65 15.88 5.34
CA SER A 509 -28.11 16.83 4.36
C SER A 509 -27.64 16.05 3.15
N ASN A 510 -28.36 16.20 2.04
CA ASN A 510 -27.94 15.63 0.74
C ASN A 510 -27.08 16.63 -0.05
N ARG A 511 -26.95 17.85 0.46
CA ARG A 511 -26.16 18.93 -0.12
C ARG A 511 -24.69 18.55 -0.19
N ASN A 512 -24.20 18.40 -1.41
CA ASN A 512 -22.81 18.13 -1.73
C ASN A 512 -22.24 19.26 -2.59
N ARG A 513 -21.00 19.66 -2.31
CA ARG A 513 -20.29 20.67 -3.12
C ARG A 513 -19.41 19.95 -4.14
N THR A 514 -18.94 20.67 -5.15
CA THR A 514 -17.94 20.12 -6.08
C THR A 514 -16.52 20.46 -5.59
N ASP A 515 -16.36 21.63 -4.98
CA ASP A 515 -15.29 21.99 -4.05
C ASP A 515 -15.58 21.54 -2.61
N ASN A 516 -15.05 20.36 -2.23
CA ASN A 516 -15.22 19.79 -0.89
C ASN A 516 -14.25 20.35 0.16
N SER A 517 -13.39 21.31 -0.21
CA SER A 517 -12.64 22.13 0.76
C SER A 517 -13.57 23.07 1.54
N ARG A 518 -14.82 23.26 1.09
CA ARG A 518 -15.80 24.17 1.70
C ARG A 518 -16.92 23.39 2.40
N PRO A 519 -17.42 23.88 3.55
CA PRO A 519 -18.55 23.25 4.21
C PRO A 519 -19.81 23.35 3.35
N SER A 520 -20.58 22.26 3.33
CA SER A 520 -21.89 22.18 2.66
C SER A 520 -23.00 22.85 3.49
N LEU A 521 -22.83 22.88 4.81
CA LEU A 521 -23.68 23.60 5.75
C LEU A 521 -22.81 24.44 6.68
N PHE A 522 -23.14 25.73 6.84
CA PHE A 522 -22.51 26.61 7.80
C PHE A 522 -23.56 27.27 8.69
N VAL A 523 -23.57 26.97 9.99
CA VAL A 523 -24.50 27.58 10.95
C VAL A 523 -23.77 28.55 11.86
N VAL A 524 -24.19 29.81 11.85
CA VAL A 524 -23.64 30.86 12.69
C VAL A 524 -24.69 31.24 13.71
N LEU A 525 -24.43 31.05 15.01
CA LEU A 525 -25.38 31.52 16.02
C LEU A 525 -25.51 33.03 15.92
N ASP A 526 -26.76 33.48 15.83
CA ASP A 526 -27.13 34.89 15.95
C ASP A 526 -27.91 35.07 17.26
N PRO A 527 -27.27 35.54 18.34
CA PRO A 527 -27.94 35.74 19.63
C PRO A 527 -29.13 36.70 19.56
N ASP A 528 -29.13 37.66 18.63
CA ASP A 528 -30.19 38.66 18.52
C ASP A 528 -31.52 38.03 18.11
N GLN A 529 -31.47 36.93 17.34
CA GLN A 529 -32.64 36.11 17.00
C GLN A 529 -33.33 35.57 18.26
N TYR A 530 -32.54 35.07 19.21
CA TYR A 530 -33.05 34.50 20.46
C TYR A 530 -33.53 35.58 21.43
N LEU A 531 -32.74 36.63 21.64
CA LEU A 531 -33.06 37.67 22.62
C LEU A 531 -34.33 38.45 22.23
N SER A 532 -34.47 38.78 20.95
CA SER A 532 -35.64 39.53 20.46
C SER A 532 -36.93 38.71 20.50
N LEU A 533 -36.83 37.39 20.35
CA LEU A 533 -37.99 36.47 20.35
C LEU A 533 -38.20 35.77 21.69
N LEU A 534 -37.38 36.07 22.70
CA LEU A 534 -37.43 35.42 24.02
C LEU A 534 -38.82 35.50 24.66
N PRO A 535 -39.58 36.61 24.62
CA PRO A 535 -40.93 36.65 25.19
C PRO A 535 -41.90 35.66 24.52
N LEU A 536 -41.69 35.36 23.24
CA LEU A 536 -42.54 34.46 22.45
C LEU A 536 -42.10 33.00 22.56
N LEU A 537 -40.79 32.74 22.69
CA LEU A 537 -40.21 31.39 22.73
C LEU A 537 -40.06 30.82 24.15
N SER A 538 -39.94 31.67 25.18
CA SER A 538 -39.75 31.24 26.56
C SER A 538 -41.03 30.68 27.19
N VAL A 539 -40.87 29.83 28.20
CA VAL A 539 -41.95 29.36 29.06
C VAL A 539 -41.91 30.17 30.36
N SER A 540 -43.01 30.85 30.70
CA SER A 540 -43.17 31.51 31.99
C SER A 540 -43.67 30.50 33.02
N LYS A 541 -42.93 30.32 34.11
CA LYS A 541 -43.40 29.61 35.30
C LYS A 541 -44.01 30.64 36.26
N TYR A 542 -45.28 30.47 36.58
CA TYR A 542 -45.95 31.31 37.57
C TYR A 542 -45.86 30.59 38.92
N ASP A 543 -45.07 31.15 39.84
CA ASP A 543 -45.16 30.75 41.24
C ASP A 543 -46.39 31.46 41.82
N TRP A 544 -47.43 30.68 42.09
CA TRP A 544 -48.65 31.20 42.70
C TRP A 544 -48.34 31.61 44.14
N GLN A 545 -48.47 32.90 44.43
CA GLN A 545 -48.59 33.38 45.81
C GLN A 545 -50.03 33.78 46.05
N GLN A 546 -50.67 33.17 47.04
CA GLN A 546 -51.95 33.63 47.55
C GLN A 546 -51.73 35.02 48.14
N THR A 547 -52.18 36.06 47.46
CA THR A 547 -52.38 37.35 48.12
C THR A 547 -53.59 37.17 49.04
N GLN A 548 -53.35 37.06 50.34
CA GLN A 548 -54.39 37.09 51.38
C GLN A 548 -55.00 38.47 51.50
#